data_AF-A0A9E0B9G6-F1
#
_entry.id   AF-A0A9E0B9G6-F1
#
_cell.length_a   1.000
_cell.length_b   1.000
_cell.length_c   1.000
_cell.angle_alpha   90.00
_cell.angle_beta   90.00
_cell.angle_gamma   90.00
#
_symmetry.space_group_name_H-M   'P 1'
#
loop_
_entity.id
_entity.type
_entity.pdbx_description
1 polymer ?
#
loop_
_entity_poly.entity_id
_entity_poly.type
_entity_poly.pdbx_seq_one_letter_code
_entity_poly.pdbx_strand_id
1 'polypeptide(L)'
;ENAIIKVINRIQDLWIPFRNFWFYHPDMQGSSSIKKVLPVLVPELSYANLEIGEGGAAMNAFLQLLQADVYNNEKEKVLNDLKEYCKMDTLAMVKILEKLQDIISK
;
A
#
# COMPACT_ATOMS: atom_id res chain seq x y z
N GLU A 1 31.69 -11.40 -0.45
CA GLU A 1 30.53 -10.84 -1.17
C GLU A 1 29.99 -9.65 -0.38
N ASN A 2 29.74 -8.51 -1.03
CA ASN A 2 29.35 -7.26 -0.37
C ASN A 2 27.95 -7.38 0.26
N ALA A 3 27.81 -7.08 1.56
CA ALA A 3 26.55 -7.20 2.31
C ALA A 3 25.38 -6.42 1.69
N ILE A 4 25.67 -5.28 1.04
CA ILE A 4 24.66 -4.45 0.36
C ILE A 4 24.03 -5.21 -0.81
N ILE A 5 24.84 -5.91 -1.62
CA ILE A 5 24.36 -6.66 -2.78
C ILE A 5 23.40 -7.78 -2.36
N LYS A 6 23.68 -8.44 -1.23
CA LYS A 6 22.79 -9.47 -0.68
C LYS A 6 21.42 -8.92 -0.32
N VAL A 7 21.33 -7.70 0.20
CA VAL A 7 20.04 -7.07 0.52
C VAL A 7 19.29 -6.73 -0.77
N ILE A 8 19.96 -6.10 -1.74
CA ILE A 8 19.37 -5.72 -3.03
C ILE A 8 18.75 -6.92 -3.73
N ASN A 9 19.45 -8.06 -3.79
CA ASN A 9 18.96 -9.26 -4.48
C ASN A 9 17.69 -9.87 -3.87
N ARG A 10 17.35 -9.53 -2.62
CA ARG A 10 16.13 -10.00 -1.96
C ARG A 10 14.97 -9.02 -2.06
N ILE A 11 15.20 -7.79 -2.54
CA ILE A 11 14.13 -6.81 -2.74
C ILE A 11 13.42 -7.16 -4.05
N GLN A 12 12.16 -7.57 -3.93
CA GLN A 12 11.30 -7.86 -5.07
C GLN A 12 10.19 -6.82 -5.11
N ASP A 13 10.02 -6.17 -6.26
CA ASP A 13 8.98 -5.16 -6.45
C ASP A 13 7.68 -5.82 -6.94
N LEU A 14 6.69 -5.90 -6.05
CA LEU A 14 5.39 -6.50 -6.33
C LEU A 14 4.57 -5.69 -7.34
N TRP A 15 4.99 -4.48 -7.69
CA TRP A 15 4.32 -3.68 -8.71
C TRP A 15 4.56 -4.19 -10.13
N ILE A 16 5.70 -4.85 -10.38
CA ILE A 16 6.16 -5.27 -11.71
C ILE A 16 5.10 -6.07 -12.49
N PRO A 17 4.45 -7.11 -11.91
CA PRO A 17 3.44 -7.90 -12.64
C PRO A 17 2.24 -7.08 -13.13
N PHE A 18 1.84 -6.05 -12.38
CA PHE A 18 0.69 -5.20 -12.71
C PHE A 18 1.07 -4.09 -13.68
N ARG A 19 2.21 -3.42 -13.49
CA ARG A 19 2.70 -2.37 -14.40
C ARG A 19 2.96 -2.92 -15.81
N ASN A 20 3.47 -4.14 -15.91
CA ASN A 20 3.78 -4.78 -17.19
C ASN A 20 2.58 -5.53 -17.78
N PHE A 21 1.41 -5.49 -17.15
CA PHE A 21 0.20 -6.21 -17.56
C PHE A 21 0.39 -7.74 -17.71
N TRP A 22 1.35 -8.34 -16.99
CA TRP A 22 1.47 -9.80 -16.90
C TRP A 22 0.29 -10.41 -16.14
N PHE A 23 -0.22 -9.66 -15.16
CA PHE A 23 -1.50 -9.90 -14.54
C PHE A 23 -2.37 -8.66 -14.71
N TYR A 24 -3.58 -8.83 -15.24
CA TYR A 24 -4.53 -7.74 -15.42
C TYR A 24 -5.97 -8.22 -15.30
N HIS A 25 -6.83 -7.37 -14.73
CA HIS A 25 -8.27 -7.56 -14.71
C HIS A 25 -8.96 -6.26 -15.17
N PRO A 26 -10.04 -6.32 -15.96
CA PRO A 26 -10.72 -5.12 -16.49
C PRO A 26 -11.10 -4.08 -15.42
N ASP A 27 -11.50 -4.52 -14.22
CA ASP A 27 -11.87 -3.64 -13.10
C ASP A 27 -10.71 -2.79 -12.55
N MET A 28 -9.47 -3.10 -12.92
CA MET A 28 -8.31 -2.27 -12.61
C MET A 28 -8.28 -0.98 -13.46
N GLN A 29 -9.05 -0.91 -14.55
CA GLN A 29 -9.21 0.28 -15.39
C GLN A 29 -7.87 0.88 -15.85
N GLY A 30 -6.94 0.02 -16.25
CA GLY A 30 -5.58 0.42 -16.66
C GLY A 30 -4.68 0.91 -15.52
N SER A 31 -5.12 0.89 -14.27
CA SER A 31 -4.32 1.26 -13.10
C SER A 31 -3.58 0.06 -12.53
N SER A 32 -2.31 0.26 -12.19
CA SER A 32 -1.48 -0.69 -11.42
C SER A 32 -1.25 -0.23 -9.98
N SER A 33 -1.98 0.79 -9.51
CA SER A 33 -1.87 1.25 -8.13
C SER A 33 -2.42 0.21 -7.17
N ILE A 34 -1.75 0.04 -6.01
CA ILE A 34 -2.16 -0.95 -4.99
C ILE A 34 -3.62 -0.77 -4.55
N LYS A 35 -4.14 0.46 -4.54
CA LYS A 35 -5.52 0.80 -4.18
C LYS A 35 -6.56 0.33 -5.18
N LYS A 36 -6.19 0.24 -6.46
CA LYS A 36 -7.04 -0.30 -7.53
C LYS A 36 -6.87 -1.80 -7.68
N VAL A 37 -5.66 -2.30 -7.45
CA VAL A 37 -5.33 -3.73 -7.54
C VAL A 37 -5.93 -4.52 -6.37
N LEU A 38 -5.77 -4.05 -5.13
CA LEU A 38 -6.20 -4.76 -3.92
C LEU A 38 -7.67 -5.21 -3.95
N PRO A 39 -8.68 -4.32 -4.12
CA PRO A 39 -10.08 -4.73 -4.08
C PRO A 39 -10.49 -5.64 -5.24
N VAL A 40 -9.70 -5.69 -6.31
CA VAL A 40 -9.97 -6.58 -7.45
C VAL A 40 -9.50 -8.01 -7.16
N LEU A 41 -8.36 -8.18 -6.49
CA LEU A 41 -7.84 -9.50 -6.10
C LEU A 41 -8.41 -10.02 -4.78
N VAL A 42 -8.72 -9.10 -3.86
CA VAL A 42 -9.09 -9.36 -2.46
C VAL A 42 -10.26 -8.41 -2.09
N PRO A 43 -11.50 -8.71 -2.55
CA PRO A 43 -12.64 -7.78 -2.46
C PRO A 43 -13.04 -7.37 -1.04
N GLU A 44 -12.65 -8.16 -0.04
CA GLU A 44 -12.87 -7.85 1.38
C GLU A 44 -11.95 -6.75 1.93
N LEU A 45 -10.90 -6.35 1.19
CA LEU A 45 -9.96 -5.30 1.59
C LEU A 45 -9.98 -4.12 0.63
N SER A 46 -10.00 -2.91 1.20
CA SER A 46 -9.82 -1.67 0.45
C SER A 46 -9.37 -0.53 1.38
N TYR A 47 -9.00 0.59 0.78
CA TYR A 47 -8.66 1.82 1.51
C TYR A 47 -9.90 2.69 1.81
N ALA A 48 -11.09 2.29 1.36
CA ALA A 48 -12.30 3.13 1.40
C ALA A 48 -12.80 3.44 2.82
N ASN A 49 -12.47 2.58 3.80
CA ASN A 49 -12.88 2.75 5.19
C ASN A 49 -11.81 3.45 6.05
N LEU A 50 -10.71 3.91 5.46
CA LEU A 50 -9.67 4.63 6.17
C LEU A 50 -9.97 6.13 6.13
N GLU A 51 -9.80 6.80 7.27
CA GLU A 51 -9.87 8.26 7.35
C GLU A 51 -8.84 8.91 6.41
N ILE A 52 -7.63 8.35 6.39
CA ILE A 52 -6.59 8.68 5.43
C ILE A 52 -6.47 7.49 4.48
N GLY A 53 -7.19 7.53 3.36
CA GLY A 53 -7.11 6.51 2.31
C GLY A 53 -6.19 6.90 1.15
N GLU A 54 -5.81 8.17 1.04
CA GLU A 54 -5.06 8.70 -0.10
C GLU A 54 -3.60 9.04 0.20
N GLY A 55 -2.71 8.76 -0.77
CA GLY A 55 -1.26 8.84 -0.55
C GLY A 55 -0.79 10.28 -0.39
N GLY A 56 -1.36 11.20 -1.19
CA GLY A 56 -1.13 12.63 -1.03
C GLY A 56 -1.70 13.17 0.29
N ALA A 57 -2.85 12.66 0.73
CA ALA A 57 -3.43 13.03 2.02
C ALA A 57 -2.57 12.55 3.19
N ALA A 58 -2.06 11.32 3.13
CA ALA A 58 -1.13 10.77 4.12
C ALA A 58 0.17 11.60 4.20
N MET A 59 0.76 11.96 3.06
CA MET A 59 1.94 12.82 3.02
C MET A 59 1.66 14.19 3.64
N ASN A 60 0.56 14.84 3.28
CA ASN A 60 0.19 16.14 3.83
C ASN A 60 -0.07 16.09 5.33
N ALA A 61 -0.80 15.08 5.81
CA ALA A 61 -1.05 14.87 7.23
C ALA A 61 0.26 14.65 8.01
N PHE A 62 1.20 13.88 7.44
CA PHE A 62 2.52 13.70 8.05
C PHE A 62 3.32 15.01 8.10
N LEU A 63 3.33 15.81 7.03
CA LEU A 63 4.00 17.10 7.01
C LEU A 63 3.40 18.08 8.03
N GLN A 64 2.08 18.05 8.24
CA GLN A 64 1.42 18.85 9.27
C GLN A 64 1.87 18.42 10.68
N LEU A 65 2.01 17.12 10.95
CA LEU A 65 2.51 16.62 12.24
C LEU A 65 3.94 17.09 12.57
N LEU A 66 4.77 17.34 11.54
CA LEU A 66 6.14 17.82 11.71
C LEU A 66 6.21 19.33 12.00
N GLN A 67 5.16 20.09 11.69
CA GLN A 67 5.10 21.51 11.99
C GLN A 67 4.74 21.68 13.47
N ALA A 68 5.58 22.43 14.20
CA ALA A 68 5.54 22.53 15.66
C ALA A 68 4.24 23.13 16.23
N ASP A 69 3.39 23.76 15.40
CA ASP A 69 2.18 24.45 15.87
C ASP A 69 0.93 23.55 16.02
N VAL A 70 1.04 22.24 15.75
CA VAL A 70 -0.06 21.28 15.97
C VAL A 70 -0.04 20.79 17.43
N TYR A 71 -0.30 21.71 18.37
CA TYR A 71 -0.52 21.43 19.80
C TYR A 71 -2.02 21.34 20.14
N ASN A 72 -2.79 20.71 19.26
CA ASN A 72 -4.22 20.48 19.43
C ASN A 72 -4.50 18.98 19.61
N ASN A 73 -5.63 18.67 20.24
CA ASN A 73 -6.09 17.32 20.61
C ASN A 73 -6.22 16.33 19.43
N GLU A 74 -5.97 16.78 18.21
CA GLU A 74 -6.09 16.01 16.97
C GLU A 74 -4.79 15.29 16.58
N LYS A 75 -3.64 15.67 17.16
CA LYS A 75 -2.34 15.06 16.82
C LYS A 75 -2.33 13.54 16.96
N GLU A 76 -2.88 13.04 18.07
CA GLU A 76 -2.94 11.60 18.34
C GLU A 76 -3.87 10.88 17.35
N LYS A 77 -5.00 11.50 17.00
CA LYS A 77 -5.92 10.99 15.97
C LYS A 77 -5.21 10.85 14.63
N VAL A 78 -4.58 11.93 14.15
CA VAL A 78 -3.87 11.92 12.85
C VAL A 78 -2.75 10.87 12.84
N LEU A 79 -2.00 10.74 13.94
CA LEU A 79 -0.97 9.70 14.05
C LEU A 79 -1.56 8.28 13.97
N ASN A 80 -2.71 8.04 14.60
CA ASN A 80 -3.38 6.75 14.55
C ASN A 80 -3.95 6.47 13.15
N ASP A 81 -4.54 7.47 12.50
CA ASP A 81 -5.04 7.34 11.12
C ASP A 81 -3.91 7.02 10.14
N LEU A 82 -2.73 7.66 10.29
CA LEU A 82 -1.52 7.34 9.51
C LEU A 82 -1.00 5.93 9.78
N LYS A 83 -1.04 5.46 11.03
CA LYS A 83 -0.65 4.09 11.37
C LYS A 83 -1.57 3.06 10.73
N GLU A 84 -2.88 3.28 10.73
CA GLU A 84 -3.83 2.38 10.07
C GLU A 84 -3.63 2.39 8.54
N TYR A 85 -3.34 3.54 7.94
CA TYR A 85 -2.94 3.62 6.52
C TYR A 85 -1.67 2.79 6.23
N CYS A 86 -0.60 2.98 6.99
CA CYS A 86 0.66 2.24 6.82
C CYS A 86 0.48 0.72 7.04
N LYS A 87 -0.39 0.34 7.97
CA LYS A 87 -0.77 -1.06 8.21
C LYS A 87 -1.51 -1.64 7.01
N MET A 88 -2.44 -0.90 6.42
CA MET A 88 -3.14 -1.32 5.20
C MET A 88 -2.17 -1.49 4.02
N ASP A 89 -1.21 -0.57 3.81
CA ASP A 89 -0.19 -0.71 2.77
C ASP A 89 0.60 -2.02 2.90
N THR A 90 1.04 -2.36 4.11
CA THR A 90 1.74 -3.63 4.38
C THR A 90 0.85 -4.84 4.14
N LEU A 91 -0.37 -4.82 4.71
CA LEU A 91 -1.31 -5.94 4.60
C LEU A 91 -1.71 -6.19 3.14
N ALA A 92 -1.94 -5.12 2.37
CA ALA A 92 -2.30 -5.19 0.97
C ALA A 92 -1.24 -5.91 0.15
N MET A 93 0.05 -5.59 0.37
CA MET A 93 1.15 -6.29 -0.32
C MET A 93 1.17 -7.79 -0.01
N VAL A 94 0.99 -8.17 1.26
CA VAL A 94 0.95 -9.59 1.67
C VAL A 94 -0.22 -10.31 1.02
N LYS A 95 -1.43 -9.75 1.09
CA LYS A 95 -2.64 -10.37 0.54
C LYS A 95 -2.63 -10.49 -0.98
N ILE A 96 -2.10 -9.48 -1.66
CA ILE A 96 -1.90 -9.54 -3.12
C ILE A 96 -0.91 -10.66 -3.47
N LEU A 97 0.20 -10.77 -2.75
CA LEU A 97 1.20 -11.81 -3.00
C LEU A 97 0.63 -13.22 -2.77
N GLU A 98 -0.06 -13.45 -1.64
CA GLU A 98 -0.76 -14.71 -1.35
C GLU A 98 -1.71 -15.07 -2.49
N LYS A 99 -2.50 -14.10 -2.97
CA LYS A 99 -3.44 -14.33 -4.06
C LYS A 99 -2.76 -14.69 -5.38
N LEU A 100 -1.65 -14.04 -5.72
CA LEU A 100 -0.89 -14.37 -6.93
C LEU A 100 -0.28 -15.78 -6.85
N GLN A 101 0.23 -16.16 -5.67
CA GLN A 101 0.76 -17.51 -5.44
C GLN A 101 -0.33 -18.58 -5.59
N ASP A 102 -1.52 -18.34 -5.05
CA ASP A 102 -2.69 -19.22 -5.21
C ASP A 102 -3.12 -19.40 -6.67
N ILE A 103 -2.97 -18.35 -7.49
CA ILE A 103 -3.32 -18.39 -8.92
C ILE A 103 -2.30 -19.21 -9.71
N ILE A 104 -1.00 -19.07 -9.41
CA ILE A 104 0.09 -19.76 -10.12
C ILE A 104 0.21 -21.24 -9.70
N SER A 105 -0.20 -21.57 -8.46
CA SER A 105 -0.09 -22.94 -7.93
C SER A 105 -1.23 -23.87 -8.38
N LYS A 106 -2.14 -23.37 -9.22
CA LYS A 106 -3.23 -24.13 -9.86
C LYS A 106 -2.87 -24.41 -11.30
#